data_AF-A0A519RIH9-F1
#
_entry.id   AF-A0A519RIH9-F1
#
_cell.length_a   1.000
_cell.length_b   1.000
_cell.length_c   1.000
_cell.angle_alpha   90.00
_cell.angle_beta   90.00
_cell.angle_gamma   90.00
#
_symmetry.space_group_name_H-M   'P 1'
#
loop_
_entity.id
_entity.type
_entity.pdbx_description
1 polymer ?
#
loop_
_entity_poly.entity_id
_entity_poly.type
_entity_poly.pdbx_seq_one_letter_code
_entity_poly.pdbx_strand_id
1 'polypeptide(L)'
;EIEGLQFQWNQTDKDWINSPNAFLEIGCIHTTQGYDLNYTGVIFGKEITYNKATESIEIDPDLYYDKYGKQGVPNLDDLKAYVVNIYKTIMYRGIRGTFIYACNKELSEYFKQHIELYQKEMPLRKIKLKDLKRYVNAVPLVDISAAAGAFSDLQQHSAFEWVELPFNIVPKPGYFVCKVIGDSMNKRIPNGSYCLFKEYEGGSREGKIVLVESNHIHDLDFGSGYTVKEYHSEKSITEEGWNHTAISLKPLSNDPSYENIALSEDELTSFKVVGVFDRVLV
;
A
#
# COMPACT_ATOMS: atom_id res chain seq x y z
N GLU A 1 -13.91 7.31 -15.48
CA GLU A 1 -12.51 7.14 -15.06
C GLU A 1 -12.38 7.51 -13.59
N ILE A 2 -11.71 6.68 -12.81
CA ILE A 2 -11.45 6.89 -11.37
C ILE A 2 -9.99 6.47 -11.15
N GLU A 3 -9.13 7.37 -10.67
CA GLU A 3 -7.71 7.09 -10.40
C GLU A 3 -6.96 6.42 -11.58
N GLY A 4 -7.20 6.90 -12.81
CA GLY A 4 -6.59 6.34 -14.02
C GLY A 4 -7.17 5.00 -14.49
N LEU A 5 -8.11 4.42 -13.72
CA LEU A 5 -8.86 3.23 -14.12
C LEU A 5 -10.10 3.61 -14.92
N GLN A 6 -10.27 2.95 -16.06
CA GLN A 6 -11.44 3.10 -16.93
C GLN A 6 -12.47 2.04 -16.58
N PHE A 7 -13.70 2.48 -16.38
CA PHE A 7 -14.83 1.63 -16.05
C PHE A 7 -15.96 1.87 -17.03
N GLN A 8 -16.75 0.84 -17.26
CA GLN A 8 -17.87 0.87 -18.17
C GLN A 8 -19.18 0.63 -17.41
N TRP A 9 -20.21 1.41 -17.69
CA TRP A 9 -21.56 1.18 -17.15
C TRP A 9 -22.17 -0.08 -17.74
N ASN A 10 -23.06 -0.71 -16.96
CA ASN A 10 -23.81 -1.88 -17.39
C ASN A 10 -24.48 -1.67 -18.75
N GLN A 11 -24.32 -2.63 -19.67
CA GLN A 11 -24.92 -2.55 -21.01
C GLN A 11 -26.33 -3.12 -21.07
N THR A 12 -26.66 -4.03 -20.15
CA THR A 12 -27.98 -4.70 -20.10
C THR A 12 -28.77 -4.19 -18.89
N ASP A 13 -30.07 -4.03 -19.07
CA ASP A 13 -31.03 -3.60 -18.05
C ASP A 13 -31.60 -4.77 -17.23
N LYS A 14 -31.79 -5.93 -17.88
CA LYS A 14 -32.32 -7.15 -17.25
C LYS A 14 -31.22 -8.12 -16.85
N ASP A 15 -31.28 -8.56 -15.60
CA ASP A 15 -30.42 -9.61 -15.04
C ASP A 15 -28.91 -9.38 -15.27
N TRP A 16 -28.51 -8.10 -15.26
CA TRP A 16 -27.12 -7.69 -15.51
C TRP A 16 -26.12 -8.40 -14.58
N ILE A 17 -26.48 -8.60 -13.32
CA ILE A 17 -25.64 -9.26 -12.31
C ILE A 17 -25.19 -10.66 -12.73
N ASN A 18 -26.03 -11.40 -13.47
CA ASN A 18 -25.74 -12.74 -13.95
C ASN A 18 -25.22 -12.76 -15.40
N SER A 19 -25.03 -11.59 -16.02
CA SER A 19 -24.53 -11.51 -17.38
C SER A 19 -23.05 -11.92 -17.44
N PRO A 20 -22.59 -12.55 -18.55
CA PRO A 20 -21.19 -12.96 -18.68
C PRO A 20 -20.18 -11.82 -18.55
N ASN A 21 -20.58 -10.59 -18.85
CA ASN A 21 -19.73 -9.41 -18.86
C ASN A 21 -19.82 -8.57 -17.57
N ALA A 22 -20.65 -8.97 -16.61
CA ALA A 22 -20.89 -8.19 -15.37
C ALA A 22 -19.59 -7.84 -14.64
N PHE A 23 -18.58 -8.71 -14.71
CA PHE A 23 -17.28 -8.52 -14.08
C PHE A 23 -16.43 -7.37 -14.68
N LEU A 24 -16.74 -6.91 -15.89
CA LEU A 24 -16.07 -5.80 -16.57
C LEU A 24 -16.85 -4.48 -16.45
N GLU A 25 -18.04 -4.52 -15.85
CA GLU A 25 -19.00 -3.42 -15.85
C GLU A 25 -19.33 -2.96 -14.43
N ILE A 26 -19.89 -1.76 -14.33
CA ILE A 26 -20.43 -1.18 -13.10
C ILE A 26 -21.95 -1.09 -13.23
N GLY A 27 -22.64 -1.62 -12.23
CA GLY A 27 -24.09 -1.57 -12.12
C GLY A 27 -24.59 -0.24 -11.58
N CYS A 28 -25.86 0.04 -11.82
CA CYS A 28 -26.56 1.17 -11.23
C CYS A 28 -27.73 0.69 -10.37
N ILE A 29 -28.41 1.64 -9.69
CA ILE A 29 -29.58 1.32 -8.87
C ILE A 29 -30.65 0.54 -9.66
N HIS A 30 -30.86 0.87 -10.94
CA HIS A 30 -31.89 0.27 -11.80
C HIS A 30 -31.61 -1.20 -12.14
N THR A 31 -30.36 -1.63 -12.14
CA THR A 31 -29.97 -3.01 -12.51
C THR A 31 -29.58 -3.89 -11.34
N THR A 32 -29.36 -3.28 -10.17
CA THR A 32 -29.07 -3.98 -8.91
C THR A 32 -30.32 -4.17 -8.04
N GLN A 33 -31.44 -3.53 -8.40
CA GLN A 33 -32.67 -3.59 -7.62
C GLN A 33 -33.21 -5.02 -7.53
N GLY A 34 -33.47 -5.48 -6.30
CA GLY A 34 -34.07 -6.80 -6.04
C GLY A 34 -33.05 -7.94 -5.87
N TYR A 35 -31.76 -7.66 -5.97
CA TYR A 35 -30.70 -8.64 -5.71
C TYR A 35 -30.04 -8.35 -4.36
N ASP A 36 -29.81 -9.42 -3.60
CA ASP A 36 -28.93 -9.39 -2.44
C ASP A 36 -27.62 -10.09 -2.83
N LEU A 37 -26.51 -9.40 -2.62
CA LEU A 37 -25.17 -9.83 -3.02
C LEU A 37 -24.39 -10.27 -1.78
N ASN A 38 -23.50 -11.26 -1.93
CA ASN A 38 -22.65 -11.68 -0.81
C ASN A 38 -21.82 -10.50 -0.28
N TYR A 39 -21.24 -9.73 -1.19
CA TYR A 39 -20.53 -8.49 -0.93
C TYR A 39 -20.87 -7.47 -2.01
N THR A 40 -20.79 -6.18 -1.68
CA THR A 40 -20.93 -5.09 -2.66
C THR A 40 -19.75 -4.13 -2.58
N GLY A 41 -19.43 -3.51 -3.72
CA GLY A 41 -18.57 -2.33 -3.79
C GLY A 41 -19.42 -1.16 -4.27
N VAL A 42 -19.48 -0.08 -3.49
CA VAL A 42 -20.27 1.11 -3.80
C VAL A 42 -19.35 2.30 -4.04
N ILE A 43 -19.43 2.86 -5.23
CA ILE A 43 -18.70 4.06 -5.61
C ILE A 43 -19.64 5.25 -5.42
N PHE A 44 -19.32 6.11 -4.46
CA PHE A 44 -19.91 7.43 -4.33
C PHE A 44 -19.29 8.34 -5.39
N GLY A 45 -20.13 8.75 -6.34
CA GLY A 45 -19.76 9.60 -7.47
C GLY A 45 -19.42 11.03 -7.05
N LYS A 46 -19.15 11.87 -8.04
CA LYS A 46 -18.71 13.26 -7.83
C LYS A 46 -19.85 14.18 -7.40
N GLU A 47 -21.09 13.76 -7.60
CA GLU A 47 -22.30 14.51 -7.24
C GLU A 47 -22.54 14.61 -5.73
N ILE A 48 -21.88 13.82 -4.90
CA ILE A 48 -22.10 13.79 -3.45
C ILE A 48 -20.80 14.10 -2.72
N THR A 49 -20.82 15.14 -1.88
CA THR A 49 -19.66 15.56 -1.09
C THR A 49 -20.02 15.83 0.37
N TYR A 50 -19.02 16.07 1.21
CA TYR A 50 -19.20 16.49 2.59
C TYR A 50 -18.63 17.89 2.79
N ASN A 51 -19.46 18.83 3.24
CA ASN A 51 -19.04 20.17 3.54
C ASN A 51 -18.68 20.29 5.02
N LYS A 52 -17.39 20.51 5.30
CA LYS A 52 -16.86 20.63 6.67
C LYS A 52 -17.30 21.90 7.39
N ALA A 53 -17.67 22.96 6.66
CA ALA A 53 -18.12 24.22 7.26
C ALA A 53 -19.58 24.14 7.71
N THR A 54 -20.43 23.45 6.95
CA THR A 54 -21.85 23.23 7.29
C THR A 54 -22.10 21.91 8.00
N GLU A 55 -21.04 21.10 8.18
CA GLU A 55 -21.06 19.74 8.74
C GLU A 55 -22.12 18.82 8.07
N SER A 56 -22.35 19.00 6.78
CA SER A 56 -23.46 18.35 6.08
C SER A 56 -23.06 17.74 4.73
N ILE A 57 -23.78 16.70 4.33
CA ILE A 57 -23.69 16.14 2.98
C ILE A 57 -24.33 17.12 2.00
N GLU A 58 -23.66 17.40 0.89
CA GLU A 58 -24.16 18.28 -0.18
C GLU A 58 -24.19 17.51 -1.50
N ILE A 59 -25.19 17.82 -2.33
CA ILE A 59 -25.34 17.25 -3.66
C ILE A 59 -25.12 18.34 -4.71
N ASP A 60 -24.29 18.04 -5.70
CA ASP A 60 -24.16 18.81 -6.92
C ASP A 60 -25.10 18.24 -8.00
N PRO A 61 -26.20 18.93 -8.33
CA PRO A 61 -27.13 18.47 -9.35
C PRO A 61 -26.46 18.32 -10.72
N ASP A 62 -25.48 19.14 -11.08
CA ASP A 62 -24.89 19.13 -12.42
C ASP A 62 -24.07 17.87 -12.70
N LEU A 63 -23.59 17.23 -11.62
CA LEU A 63 -22.83 15.98 -11.67
C LEU A 63 -23.69 14.73 -11.48
N TYR A 64 -24.98 14.88 -11.15
CA TYR A 64 -25.91 13.76 -11.04
C TYR A 64 -26.50 13.39 -12.41
N TYR A 65 -26.11 12.25 -12.99
CA TYR A 65 -26.45 11.93 -14.39
C TYR A 65 -27.70 11.08 -14.58
N ASP A 66 -28.42 10.70 -13.52
CA ASP A 66 -29.71 10.02 -13.66
C ASP A 66 -30.80 11.02 -14.07
N LYS A 67 -31.12 11.02 -15.37
CA LYS A 67 -32.11 11.91 -15.97
C LYS A 67 -33.52 11.66 -15.42
N TYR A 68 -33.88 10.42 -15.12
CA TYR A 68 -35.21 10.08 -14.61
C TYR A 68 -35.31 10.37 -13.12
N GLY A 69 -34.23 10.16 -12.37
CA GLY A 69 -34.14 10.53 -10.95
C GLY A 69 -34.25 12.04 -10.71
N LYS A 70 -33.78 12.87 -11.66
CA LYS A 70 -33.95 14.33 -11.61
C LYS A 70 -35.37 14.79 -11.94
N GLN A 71 -36.10 14.05 -12.77
CA GLN A 71 -37.43 14.43 -13.22
C GLN A 71 -38.46 14.16 -12.12
N GLY A 72 -38.91 15.23 -11.46
CA GLY A 72 -39.94 15.16 -10.42
C GLY A 72 -39.48 15.57 -9.02
N VAL A 73 -38.21 15.99 -8.88
CA VAL A 73 -37.69 16.50 -7.62
C VAL A 73 -37.79 18.04 -7.61
N PRO A 74 -38.58 18.63 -6.69
CA PRO A 74 -38.96 20.04 -6.80
C PRO A 74 -37.90 21.01 -6.25
N ASN A 75 -36.98 20.55 -5.39
CA ASN A 75 -35.92 21.38 -4.80
C ASN A 75 -34.65 20.56 -4.50
N LEU A 76 -33.58 21.26 -4.10
CA LEU A 76 -32.28 20.65 -3.84
C LEU A 76 -32.27 19.71 -2.62
N ASP A 77 -33.07 20.01 -1.59
CA ASP A 77 -33.13 19.18 -0.38
C ASP A 77 -33.80 17.82 -0.65
N ASP A 78 -34.85 17.83 -1.47
CA ASP A 78 -35.51 16.60 -1.92
C ASP A 78 -34.56 15.78 -2.81
N LEU A 79 -33.74 16.45 -3.64
CA LEU A 79 -32.72 15.76 -4.45
C LEU A 79 -31.66 15.12 -3.57
N LYS A 80 -31.21 15.85 -2.55
CA LYS A 80 -30.28 15.34 -1.55
C LYS A 80 -30.83 14.12 -0.84
N ALA A 81 -32.07 14.19 -0.34
CA ALA A 81 -32.71 13.06 0.31
C ALA A 81 -32.83 11.85 -0.65
N TYR A 82 -33.18 12.10 -1.91
CA TYR A 82 -33.29 11.08 -2.94
C TYR A 82 -31.95 10.39 -3.25
N VAL A 83 -30.90 11.15 -3.54
CA VAL A 83 -29.56 10.61 -3.83
C VAL A 83 -28.98 9.85 -2.64
N VAL A 84 -29.13 10.39 -1.42
CA VAL A 84 -28.69 9.69 -0.20
C VAL A 84 -29.43 8.36 -0.02
N ASN A 85 -30.74 8.32 -0.30
CA ASN A 85 -31.53 7.10 -0.22
C ASN A 85 -31.10 6.05 -1.27
N ILE A 86 -30.69 6.47 -2.47
CA ILE A 86 -30.13 5.58 -3.48
C ILE A 86 -28.87 4.90 -2.94
N TYR A 87 -27.88 5.68 -2.48
CA TYR A 87 -26.64 5.13 -1.93
C TYR A 87 -26.89 4.20 -0.75
N LYS A 88 -27.75 4.63 0.18
CA LYS A 88 -28.16 3.83 1.34
C LYS A 88 -28.78 2.49 0.92
N THR A 89 -29.65 2.51 -0.10
CA THR A 89 -30.32 1.30 -0.62
C THR A 89 -29.32 0.32 -1.22
N ILE A 90 -28.35 0.80 -1.99
CA ILE A 90 -27.32 -0.04 -2.60
C ILE A 90 -26.39 -0.60 -1.51
N MET A 91 -26.03 0.21 -0.51
CA MET A 91 -25.21 -0.25 0.60
C MET A 91 -25.84 -1.38 1.42
N TYR A 92 -27.18 -1.45 1.48
CA TYR A 92 -27.88 -2.55 2.16
C TYR A 92 -27.94 -3.86 1.36
N ARG A 93 -27.49 -3.89 0.11
CA ARG A 93 -27.51 -5.12 -0.71
C ARG A 93 -26.40 -6.11 -0.38
N GLY A 94 -25.35 -5.68 0.32
CA GLY A 94 -24.25 -6.54 0.75
C GLY A 94 -24.61 -7.33 2.02
N ILE A 95 -24.86 -8.64 1.89
CA ILE A 95 -25.24 -9.52 3.00
C ILE A 95 -24.10 -9.65 4.02
N ARG A 96 -22.87 -9.89 3.54
CA ARG A 96 -21.70 -10.08 4.40
C ARG A 96 -20.89 -8.81 4.60
N GLY A 97 -21.12 -7.79 3.78
CA GLY A 97 -20.46 -6.50 3.89
C GLY A 97 -20.50 -5.68 2.61
N THR A 98 -20.23 -4.40 2.78
CA THR A 98 -20.21 -3.40 1.71
C THR A 98 -18.91 -2.62 1.80
N PHE A 99 -18.12 -2.65 0.72
CA PHE A 99 -16.98 -1.78 0.53
C PHE A 99 -17.44 -0.48 -0.10
N ILE A 100 -16.84 0.62 0.31
CA ILE A 100 -17.17 1.94 -0.24
C ILE A 100 -15.92 2.62 -0.79
N TYR A 101 -16.11 3.39 -1.85
CA TYR A 101 -15.12 4.31 -2.38
C TYR A 101 -15.81 5.66 -2.64
N ALA A 102 -15.18 6.76 -2.26
CA ALA A 102 -15.72 8.10 -2.47
C ALA A 102 -14.80 8.90 -3.38
N CYS A 103 -15.36 9.38 -4.51
CA CYS A 103 -14.61 10.17 -5.48
C CYS A 103 -14.22 11.56 -4.95
N ASN A 104 -15.04 12.12 -4.06
CA ASN A 104 -14.76 13.39 -3.39
C ASN A 104 -13.89 13.17 -2.15
N LYS A 105 -12.81 13.94 -2.03
CA LYS A 105 -11.82 13.82 -0.94
C LYS A 105 -12.44 14.11 0.42
N GLU A 106 -13.29 15.14 0.50
CA GLU A 106 -13.94 15.57 1.72
C GLU A 106 -14.90 14.51 2.25
N LEU A 107 -15.66 13.87 1.36
CA LEU A 107 -16.53 12.76 1.72
C LEU A 107 -15.73 11.51 2.12
N SER A 108 -14.62 11.23 1.43
CA SER A 108 -13.70 10.14 1.80
C SER A 108 -13.14 10.33 3.21
N GLU A 109 -12.68 11.54 3.55
CA GLU A 109 -12.18 11.87 4.88
C GLU A 109 -13.26 11.76 5.95
N TYR A 110 -14.50 12.20 5.66
CA TYR A 110 -15.63 12.01 6.55
C TYR A 110 -15.92 10.53 6.80
N PHE A 111 -15.98 9.70 5.76
CA PHE A 111 -16.21 8.27 5.93
C PHE A 111 -15.11 7.57 6.72
N LYS A 112 -13.84 7.94 6.54
CA LYS A 112 -12.72 7.39 7.31
C LYS A 112 -12.84 7.60 8.83
N GLN A 113 -13.62 8.59 9.27
CA GLN A 113 -13.88 8.84 10.69
C GLN A 113 -14.97 7.91 11.25
N HIS A 114 -15.83 7.34 10.41
CA HIS A 114 -17.02 6.59 10.81
C HIS A 114 -17.03 5.13 10.35
N ILE A 115 -16.19 4.78 9.39
CA ILE A 115 -16.16 3.48 8.74
C ILE A 115 -14.73 2.95 8.81
N GLU A 116 -14.58 1.70 9.25
CA GLU A 116 -13.29 1.03 9.30
C GLU A 116 -12.68 0.97 7.90
N LEU A 117 -11.45 1.47 7.78
CA LEU A 117 -10.68 1.31 6.55
C LEU A 117 -10.41 -0.17 6.32
N TYR A 118 -10.83 -0.67 5.15
CA TYR A 118 -10.42 -2.00 4.73
C TYR A 118 -8.88 -2.03 4.64
N GLN A 119 -8.27 -2.71 5.60
CA GLN A 119 -6.89 -3.08 5.51
C GLN A 119 -6.84 -4.40 4.76
N LYS A 120 -6.19 -4.41 3.60
CA LYS A 120 -5.80 -5.65 2.94
C LYS A 120 -5.09 -6.49 3.99
N GLU A 121 -5.67 -7.62 4.37
CA GLU A 121 -5.12 -8.45 5.44
C GLU A 121 -3.64 -8.68 5.17
N MET A 122 -2.83 -8.51 6.21
CA MET A 122 -1.41 -8.82 6.12
C MET A 122 -1.32 -10.28 5.66
N PRO A 123 -0.74 -10.55 4.48
CA PRO A 123 -0.83 -11.87 3.87
C PRO A 123 0.01 -12.91 4.63
N LEU A 124 0.82 -12.45 5.58
CA LEU A 124 1.57 -13.28 6.51
C LEU A 124 0.83 -13.35 7.85
N ARG A 125 0.59 -14.57 8.31
CA ARG A 125 -0.10 -14.83 9.56
C ARG A 125 0.75 -14.38 10.74
N LYS A 126 0.23 -13.45 11.55
CA LYS A 126 0.84 -13.05 12.81
C LYS A 126 0.71 -14.16 13.85
N ILE A 127 1.80 -14.48 14.54
CA ILE A 127 1.85 -15.47 15.61
C ILE A 127 1.62 -14.80 16.96
N LYS A 128 0.66 -15.32 17.72
CA LYS A 128 0.40 -14.86 19.10
C LYS A 128 1.60 -15.21 19.99
N LEU A 129 1.91 -14.33 20.94
CA LEU A 129 3.07 -14.50 21.83
C LEU A 129 3.10 -15.86 22.55
N LYS A 130 1.93 -16.41 22.90
CA LYS A 130 1.81 -17.73 23.54
C LYS A 130 2.25 -18.91 22.66
N ASP A 131 2.15 -18.78 21.35
CA ASP A 131 2.44 -19.84 20.36
C ASP A 131 3.77 -19.59 19.64
N LEU A 132 4.47 -18.50 19.98
CA LEU A 132 5.68 -18.05 19.33
C LEU A 132 6.89 -18.91 19.70
N LYS A 133 7.53 -19.51 18.69
CA LYS A 133 8.86 -20.11 18.78
C LYS A 133 9.79 -19.38 17.81
N ARG A 134 10.51 -18.37 18.35
CA ARG A 134 11.39 -17.49 17.57
C ARG A 134 12.32 -18.28 16.66
N TYR A 135 12.33 -17.94 15.37
CA TYR A 135 13.16 -18.57 14.34
C TYR A 135 12.93 -20.08 14.16
N VAL A 136 11.84 -20.62 14.71
CA VAL A 136 11.39 -22.01 14.47
C VAL A 136 10.11 -22.00 13.64
N ASN A 137 9.11 -21.21 14.06
CA ASN A 137 7.84 -21.08 13.34
C ASN A 137 7.57 -19.66 12.82
N ALA A 138 8.42 -18.70 13.16
CA ALA A 138 8.22 -17.31 12.78
C ALA A 138 9.53 -16.53 12.73
N VAL A 139 9.50 -15.43 11.98
CA VAL A 139 10.54 -14.40 11.95
C VAL A 139 9.93 -13.05 12.35
N PRO A 140 10.73 -12.09 12.85
CA PRO A 140 10.22 -10.77 13.19
C PRO A 140 9.76 -10.02 11.92
N LEU A 141 8.65 -9.31 12.04
CA LEU A 141 8.24 -8.26 11.12
C LEU A 141 8.83 -6.94 11.61
N VAL A 142 9.59 -6.28 10.75
CA VAL A 142 10.19 -4.98 11.00
C VAL A 142 9.40 -3.92 10.23
N ASP A 143 8.75 -3.03 10.98
CA ASP A 143 8.13 -1.83 10.41
C ASP A 143 9.17 -0.71 10.35
N ILE A 144 9.70 -0.48 9.15
CA ILE A 144 10.77 0.51 8.91
C ILE A 144 10.22 1.95 8.88
N SER A 145 8.91 2.13 9.07
CA SER A 145 8.26 3.45 9.06
C SER A 145 8.39 4.22 10.39
N ALA A 146 8.81 3.58 11.49
CA ALA A 146 8.56 4.08 12.85
C ALA A 146 9.81 4.45 13.69
N ALA A 147 11.03 4.40 13.12
CA ALA A 147 12.26 4.54 13.92
C ALA A 147 13.22 5.65 13.43
N ALA A 148 12.67 6.85 13.18
CA ALA A 148 13.46 8.07 12.94
C ALA A 148 14.09 8.63 14.25
N GLY A 149 14.84 7.80 14.98
CA GLY A 149 15.51 8.15 16.24
C GLY A 149 16.49 7.05 16.69
N ALA A 150 17.55 7.46 17.39
CA ALA A 150 18.76 6.69 17.69
C ALA A 150 18.52 5.19 18.03
N PHE A 151 19.03 4.29 17.17
CA PHE A 151 19.19 2.88 17.53
C PHE A 151 20.51 2.66 18.26
N SER A 152 20.40 2.21 19.51
CA SER A 152 21.46 1.45 20.18
C SER A 152 20.97 0.03 20.38
N ASP A 153 21.64 -0.91 19.70
CA ASP A 153 21.54 -2.36 19.78
C ASP A 153 20.14 -2.96 19.60
N LEU A 154 20.12 -4.23 19.20
CA LEU A 154 18.96 -5.11 19.32
C LEU A 154 18.56 -5.24 20.81
N GLN A 155 18.00 -4.19 21.41
CA GLN A 155 17.49 -4.22 22.76
C GLN A 155 16.13 -4.91 22.76
N GLN A 156 16.20 -6.20 23.08
CA GLN A 156 15.39 -6.83 24.11
C GLN A 156 14.19 -6.00 24.62
N HIS A 157 13.01 -6.57 24.37
CA HIS A 157 11.72 -6.36 25.01
C HIS A 157 10.66 -5.54 24.25
N SER A 158 9.60 -6.29 23.91
CA SER A 158 8.20 -5.88 23.77
C SER A 158 7.84 -4.88 22.65
N ALA A 159 7.78 -5.38 21.41
CA ALA A 159 6.59 -5.30 20.53
C ALA A 159 6.87 -5.65 19.04
N PHE A 160 7.84 -6.51 18.72
CA PHE A 160 7.89 -7.05 17.34
C PHE A 160 6.68 -7.94 17.10
N GLU A 161 5.92 -7.64 16.05
CA GLU A 161 5.00 -8.61 15.48
C GLU A 161 5.84 -9.73 14.86
N TRP A 162 5.46 -10.99 15.08
CA TRP A 162 6.13 -12.14 14.51
C TRP A 162 5.22 -12.76 13.47
N VAL A 163 5.78 -13.11 12.32
CA VAL A 163 5.02 -13.65 11.20
C VAL A 163 5.49 -15.04 10.81
N GLU A 164 4.53 -15.90 10.51
CA GLU A 164 4.75 -17.20 9.89
C GLU A 164 5.18 -16.99 8.44
N LEU A 165 6.22 -17.72 8.02
CA LEU A 165 6.67 -17.72 6.63
C LEU A 165 5.85 -18.73 5.81
N PRO A 166 5.76 -18.55 4.47
CA PRO A 166 5.21 -19.57 3.59
C PRO A 166 5.84 -20.95 3.84
N PHE A 167 5.05 -22.02 3.68
CA PHE A 167 5.43 -23.39 4.08
C PHE A 167 6.73 -23.92 3.44
N ASN A 168 7.16 -23.34 2.33
CA ASN A 168 8.39 -23.70 1.62
C ASN A 168 9.63 -22.93 2.10
N ILE A 169 9.50 -22.08 3.10
CA ILE A 169 10.60 -21.26 3.63
C ILE A 169 10.77 -21.57 5.12
N VAL A 170 11.98 -21.98 5.48
CA VAL A 170 12.34 -22.30 6.86
C VAL A 170 12.79 -21.02 7.57
N PRO A 171 12.14 -20.61 8.68
CA PRO A 171 12.63 -19.54 9.55
C PRO A 171 14.05 -19.84 10.04
N LYS A 172 14.92 -18.82 10.06
CA LYS A 172 16.31 -18.94 10.55
C LYS A 172 16.70 -17.71 11.36
N PRO A 173 17.61 -17.84 12.35
CA PRO A 173 18.20 -16.68 13.00
C PRO A 173 18.77 -15.69 11.98
N GLY A 174 18.59 -14.40 12.25
CA GLY A 174 18.97 -13.31 11.34
C GLY A 174 17.99 -13.06 10.19
N TYR A 175 16.95 -13.88 9.99
CA TYR A 175 15.93 -13.61 8.98
C TYR A 175 14.87 -12.67 9.56
N PHE A 176 14.40 -11.71 8.77
CA PHE A 176 13.32 -10.80 9.14
C PHE A 176 12.51 -10.39 7.91
N VAL A 177 11.26 -9.99 8.13
CA VAL A 177 10.36 -9.50 7.07
C VAL A 177 10.25 -7.99 7.16
N CYS A 178 10.28 -7.32 6.02
CA CYS A 178 10.00 -5.90 5.91
C CYS A 178 9.08 -5.64 4.71
N LYS A 179 8.17 -4.68 4.84
CA LYS A 179 7.36 -4.21 3.71
C LYS A 179 8.14 -3.16 2.93
N VAL A 180 8.32 -3.39 1.62
CA VAL A 180 8.96 -2.43 0.72
C VAL A 180 7.87 -1.63 0.01
N ILE A 181 7.90 -0.32 0.18
CA ILE A 181 7.04 0.66 -0.49
C ILE A 181 7.84 1.35 -1.61
N GLY A 182 7.17 2.06 -2.52
CA GLY A 182 7.83 2.82 -3.58
C GLY A 182 8.25 1.96 -4.77
N ASP A 183 8.63 2.65 -5.84
CA ASP A 183 8.80 2.05 -7.16
C ASP A 183 10.27 2.02 -7.63
N SER A 184 11.20 2.49 -6.78
CA SER A 184 12.64 2.47 -7.07
C SER A 184 13.23 1.07 -7.34
N MET A 185 12.54 -0.01 -6.95
CA MET A 185 12.98 -1.40 -7.12
C MET A 185 11.99 -2.27 -7.91
N ASN A 186 10.99 -1.68 -8.59
CA ASN A 186 9.85 -2.41 -9.17
C ASN A 186 10.19 -3.44 -10.27
N LYS A 187 11.40 -3.45 -10.84
CA LYS A 187 11.86 -4.53 -11.73
C LYS A 187 12.11 -5.85 -10.99
N ARG A 188 12.36 -5.81 -9.68
CA ARG A 188 12.64 -7.00 -8.85
C ARG A 188 11.72 -7.14 -7.64
N ILE A 189 11.26 -6.02 -7.08
CA ILE A 189 10.43 -5.96 -5.88
C ILE A 189 9.25 -5.05 -6.20
N PRO A 190 8.05 -5.61 -6.48
CA PRO A 190 6.85 -4.81 -6.69
C PRO A 190 6.55 -3.90 -5.49
N ASN A 191 6.02 -2.71 -5.75
CA ASN A 191 5.61 -1.79 -4.69
C ASN A 191 4.58 -2.44 -3.75
N GLY A 192 4.79 -2.31 -2.43
CA GLY A 192 3.92 -2.88 -1.41
C GLY A 192 4.27 -4.30 -0.98
N SER A 193 5.31 -4.92 -1.58
CA SER A 193 5.70 -6.30 -1.32
C SER A 193 6.22 -6.52 0.09
N TYR A 194 5.87 -7.66 0.69
CA TYR A 194 6.54 -8.15 1.90
C TYR A 194 7.77 -8.95 1.49
N CYS A 195 8.95 -8.48 1.88
CA CYS A 195 10.22 -9.07 1.50
C CYS A 195 10.90 -9.72 2.70
N LEU A 196 11.51 -10.87 2.46
CA LEU A 196 12.38 -11.55 3.40
C LEU A 196 13.81 -11.04 3.22
N PHE A 197 14.42 -10.62 4.32
CA PHE A 197 15.80 -10.21 4.38
C PHE A 197 16.58 -11.11 5.34
N LYS A 198 17.87 -11.27 5.06
CA LYS A 198 18.85 -11.84 5.98
C LYS A 198 19.71 -10.71 6.54
N GLU A 199 19.83 -10.62 7.85
CA GLU A 199 20.75 -9.73 8.55
C GLU A 199 22.17 -9.87 8.00
N TYR A 200 22.81 -8.73 7.78
CA TYR A 200 24.12 -8.70 7.17
C TYR A 200 25.22 -8.94 8.22
N GLU A 201 25.78 -10.15 8.21
CA GLU A 201 26.85 -10.59 9.12
C GLU A 201 28.27 -10.44 8.52
N GLY A 202 28.38 -9.86 7.31
CA GLY A 202 29.65 -9.71 6.58
C GLY A 202 29.69 -10.42 5.22
N GLY A 203 30.80 -10.25 4.50
CA GLY A 203 31.02 -10.80 3.16
C GLY A 203 30.83 -9.80 2.03
N SER A 204 30.89 -10.26 0.77
CA SER A 204 30.66 -9.36 -0.36
C SER A 204 29.18 -8.98 -0.49
N ARG A 205 28.95 -7.69 -0.77
CA ARG A 205 27.64 -7.08 -1.04
C ARG A 205 27.47 -6.70 -2.51
N GLU A 206 28.52 -6.87 -3.31
CA GLU A 206 28.56 -6.48 -4.72
C GLU A 206 27.43 -7.13 -5.52
N GLY A 207 26.65 -6.31 -6.22
CA GLY A 207 25.51 -6.72 -7.03
C GLY A 207 24.31 -7.27 -6.24
N LYS A 208 24.30 -7.16 -4.90
CA LYS A 208 23.18 -7.63 -4.08
C LYS A 208 22.20 -6.50 -3.81
N ILE A 209 20.92 -6.84 -3.75
CA ILE A 209 19.90 -5.93 -3.23
C ILE A 209 20.02 -5.91 -1.71
N VAL A 210 20.18 -4.71 -1.15
CA VAL A 210 20.42 -4.48 0.27
C VAL A 210 19.40 -3.49 0.82
N LEU A 211 19.00 -3.71 2.07
CA LEU A 211 18.37 -2.71 2.90
C LEU A 211 19.48 -1.96 3.64
N VAL A 212 19.53 -0.65 3.46
CA VAL A 212 20.54 0.21 4.06
C VAL A 212 19.87 1.28 4.91
N GLU A 213 20.59 1.69 5.95
CA GLU A 213 20.26 2.79 6.83
C GLU A 213 21.29 3.91 6.59
N SER A 214 20.81 5.15 6.47
CA SER A 214 21.66 6.33 6.41
C SER A 214 20.89 7.57 6.84
N ASN A 215 21.59 8.46 7.55
CA ASN A 215 21.03 9.74 8.02
C ASN A 215 21.04 10.82 6.93
N HIS A 216 21.72 10.60 5.80
CA HIS A 216 21.91 11.60 4.74
C HIS A 216 21.14 11.30 3.45
N ILE A 217 20.62 10.08 3.31
CA ILE A 217 19.86 9.69 2.13
C ILE A 217 18.40 10.14 2.29
N HIS A 218 18.03 11.18 1.56
CA HIS A 218 16.64 11.54 1.29
C HIS A 218 16.23 10.89 -0.04
N ASP A 219 15.49 9.77 0.02
CA ASP A 219 14.86 9.18 -1.17
C ASP A 219 13.47 9.82 -1.36
N LEU A 220 13.07 10.09 -2.61
CA LEU A 220 11.79 10.74 -2.92
C LEU A 220 10.59 9.93 -2.40
N ASP A 221 10.76 8.61 -2.24
CA ASP A 221 9.74 7.68 -1.77
C ASP A 221 9.76 7.46 -0.24
N PHE A 222 10.89 7.75 0.41
CA PHE A 222 11.11 7.45 1.83
C PHE A 222 11.89 8.58 2.48
N GLY A 223 11.20 9.34 3.34
CA GLY A 223 11.85 10.28 4.25
C GLY A 223 13.05 9.64 4.96
N SER A 224 14.03 10.47 5.32
CA SER A 224 15.33 10.08 5.86
C SER A 224 15.32 8.85 6.75
N GLY A 225 16.18 7.86 6.44
CA GLY A 225 16.54 6.80 7.36
C GLY A 225 16.89 5.47 6.68
N TYR A 226 16.09 5.00 5.71
CA TYR A 226 16.27 3.68 5.10
C TYR A 226 15.94 3.66 3.61
N THR A 227 16.66 2.86 2.83
CA THR A 227 16.31 2.58 1.42
C THR A 227 16.71 1.17 1.02
N VAL A 228 16.05 0.64 -0.02
CA VAL A 228 16.40 -0.65 -0.64
C VAL A 228 16.94 -0.38 -2.03
N LYS A 229 18.17 -0.81 -2.30
CA LYS A 229 18.88 -0.59 -3.57
C LYS A 229 19.83 -1.74 -3.89
N GLU A 230 20.25 -1.86 -5.14
CA GLU A 230 21.34 -2.75 -5.52
C GLU A 230 22.69 -2.11 -5.17
N TYR A 231 23.52 -2.81 -4.41
CA TYR A 231 24.79 -2.32 -3.92
C TYR A 231 25.92 -2.56 -4.93
N HIS A 232 26.67 -1.51 -5.28
CA HIS A 232 27.90 -1.58 -6.07
C HIS A 232 29.04 -0.89 -5.33
N SER A 233 30.25 -1.44 -5.43
CA SER A 233 31.46 -0.90 -4.83
C SER A 233 32.63 -0.95 -5.80
N GLU A 234 33.28 0.18 -6.00
CA GLU A 234 34.49 0.31 -6.81
C GLU A 234 35.68 0.61 -5.91
N LYS A 235 36.72 -0.21 -6.01
CA LYS A 235 37.99 0.01 -5.32
C LYS A 235 38.95 0.71 -6.26
N SER A 236 39.36 1.92 -5.91
CA SER A 236 40.46 2.60 -6.59
C SER A 236 41.80 2.08 -6.04
N ILE A 237 42.69 1.69 -6.95
CA ILE A 237 44.07 1.29 -6.65
C ILE A 237 44.95 2.47 -7.04
N THR A 238 45.64 3.07 -6.08
CA THR A 238 46.69 4.07 -6.33
C THR A 238 48.06 3.42 -6.16
N GLU A 239 49.11 4.06 -6.68
CA GLU A 239 50.49 3.54 -6.64
C GLU A 239 51.04 3.32 -5.21
N GLU A 240 50.40 3.91 -4.19
CA GLU A 240 50.77 3.77 -2.77
C GLU A 240 49.88 2.79 -1.97
N GLY A 241 48.85 2.18 -2.59
CA GLY A 241 47.99 1.20 -1.91
C GLY A 241 46.51 1.25 -2.29
N TRP A 242 45.70 0.43 -1.61
CA TRP A 242 44.26 0.34 -1.79
C TRP A 242 43.58 1.44 -0.97
N ASN A 243 43.21 2.59 -1.56
CA ASN A 243 42.80 3.72 -0.71
C ASN A 243 41.34 4.15 -0.76
N HIS A 244 40.56 4.08 -1.86
CA HIS A 244 39.15 4.53 -1.79
C HIS A 244 38.16 3.51 -2.36
N THR A 245 37.13 3.22 -1.58
CA THR A 245 35.96 2.43 -2.01
C THR A 245 34.80 3.38 -2.28
N ALA A 246 34.51 3.65 -3.55
CA ALA A 246 33.30 4.38 -3.93
C ALA A 246 32.11 3.41 -3.85
N ILE A 247 31.07 3.78 -3.11
CA ILE A 247 29.83 3.00 -3.03
C ILE A 247 28.75 3.68 -3.85
N SER A 248 28.06 2.90 -4.68
CA SER A 248 26.89 3.32 -5.44
C SER A 248 25.72 2.41 -5.15
N LEU A 249 24.57 3.00 -4.82
CA LEU A 249 23.30 2.32 -4.63
C LEU A 249 22.43 2.57 -5.86
N LYS A 250 22.14 1.51 -6.61
CA LYS A 250 21.43 1.60 -7.88
C LYS A 250 19.95 1.21 -7.71
N PRO A 251 19.00 2.03 -8.20
CA PRO A 251 17.61 1.62 -8.30
C PRO A 251 17.46 0.57 -9.41
N LEU A 252 16.49 -0.33 -9.22
CA LEU A 252 16.06 -1.29 -10.23
C LEU A 252 14.60 -0.97 -10.60
N SER A 253 14.38 0.21 -11.18
CA SER A 253 13.04 0.68 -11.58
C SER A 253 12.83 0.70 -13.09
N ASN A 254 11.57 0.54 -13.51
CA ASN A 254 11.11 0.84 -14.87
C ASN A 254 10.99 2.35 -15.13
N ASP A 255 10.89 3.16 -14.07
CA ASP A 255 10.88 4.61 -14.18
C ASP A 255 12.33 5.14 -14.24
N PRO A 256 12.72 5.86 -15.30
CA PRO A 256 14.07 6.39 -15.45
C PRO A 256 14.38 7.59 -14.53
N SER A 257 13.39 8.15 -13.83
CA SER A 257 13.59 9.27 -12.91
C SER A 257 14.34 8.89 -11.63
N TYR A 258 14.41 7.60 -11.29
CA TYR A 258 15.21 7.14 -10.16
C TYR A 258 16.70 7.10 -10.51
N GLU A 259 17.48 7.96 -9.85
CA GLU A 259 18.92 8.07 -10.06
C GLU A 259 19.74 7.19 -9.09
N ASN A 260 20.99 6.92 -9.47
CA ASN A 260 21.94 6.24 -8.59
C ASN A 260 22.33 7.14 -7.43
N ILE A 261 22.39 6.59 -6.22
CA ILE A 261 22.88 7.30 -5.04
C ILE A 261 24.35 6.94 -4.88
N ALA A 262 25.24 7.89 -5.16
CA ALA A 262 26.66 7.75 -4.88
C ALA A 262 26.95 8.27 -3.48
N LEU A 263 27.61 7.45 -2.64
CA LEU A 263 27.94 7.84 -1.27
C LEU A 263 29.34 8.43 -1.22
N SER A 264 29.45 9.63 -0.67
CA SER A 264 30.71 10.28 -0.33
C SER A 264 31.34 9.68 0.93
N GLU A 265 32.64 9.91 1.14
CA GLU A 265 33.37 9.38 2.31
C GLU A 265 32.75 9.79 3.65
N ASP A 266 32.24 11.03 3.73
CA ASP A 266 31.58 11.54 4.94
C ASP A 266 30.27 10.78 5.23
N GLU A 267 29.51 10.42 4.19
CA GLU A 267 28.26 9.68 4.31
C GLU A 267 28.47 8.21 4.70
N LEU A 268 29.64 7.65 4.41
CA LEU A 268 29.98 6.27 4.80
C LEU A 268 30.01 6.08 6.32
N THR A 269 30.24 7.15 7.09
CA THR A 269 30.30 7.07 8.55
C THR A 269 28.95 6.75 9.20
N SER A 270 27.85 7.16 8.57
CA SER A 270 26.47 6.88 9.03
C SER A 270 25.78 5.79 8.20
N PHE A 271 26.46 5.24 7.21
CA PHE A 271 25.93 4.21 6.32
C PHE A 271 26.05 2.82 6.95
N LYS A 272 24.91 2.14 7.11
CA LYS A 272 24.85 0.78 7.64
C LYS A 272 24.04 -0.10 6.71
N VAL A 273 24.58 -1.29 6.39
CA VAL A 273 23.80 -2.34 5.73
C VAL A 273 23.10 -3.15 6.80
N VAL A 274 21.78 -3.12 6.78
CA VAL A 274 20.92 -3.78 7.77
C VAL A 274 20.70 -5.23 7.37
N GLY A 275 20.39 -5.46 6.09
CA GLY A 275 20.11 -6.79 5.59
C GLY A 275 20.29 -6.91 4.08
N VAL A 276 20.43 -8.16 3.65
CA VAL A 276 20.51 -8.55 2.24
C VAL A 276 19.15 -9.16 1.87
N PHE A 277 18.58 -8.70 0.77
CA PHE A 277 17.33 -9.22 0.24
C PHE A 277 17.47 -10.69 -0.16
N ASP A 278 16.57 -11.54 0.33
CA ASP A 278 16.48 -12.97 -0.02
C ASP A 278 15.41 -13.18 -1.11
N ARG A 279 14.16 -12.75 -0.85
CA ARG A 279 13.04 -12.89 -1.80
C ARG A 279 11.82 -12.03 -1.43
N VAL A 280 10.93 -11.85 -2.40
CA VAL A 280 9.54 -11.42 -2.16
C VAL A 280 8.74 -12.60 -1.62
N LEU A 281 7.94 -12.36 -0.58
CA LEU A 281 7.01 -13.34 0.00
C LEU A 281 5.60 -13.18 -0.59
N VAL A 282 5.14 -11.93 -0.70
CA VAL A 282 3.80 -11.54 -1.19
C VAL A 282 3.87 -10.19 -1.87
#